data_AF-A0A2X0M894-F1
#
_entry.id   AF-A0A2X0M894-F1
#
_cell.length_a   1.000
_cell.length_b   1.000
_cell.length_c   1.000
_cell.angle_alpha   90.00
_cell.angle_beta   90.00
_cell.angle_gamma   90.00
#
_symmetry.space_group_name_H-M   'P 1'
#
loop_
_entity.id
_entity.type
_entity.pdbx_description
1 polymer ?
#
loop_
_entity_poly.entity_id
_entity_poly.type
_entity_poly.pdbx_seq_one_letter_code
_entity_poly.pdbx_strand_id
1 'polypeptide(L)'
;MTPASHLGDLSPSLAHSVNDVTVRFGHRARRLQRKGPIRLGTVLGSTIWHSFLAGPLAYSHLPRQQFGNLQSKLFPPFFALQSAGSLALLGLYKRAGHVLSRHDSTSWVLGGMSVAALLNLLLVGPWTTAIMFRRHRVERLENTTYSAPDPSSKMKSLNRRFAIAHSVSSLLNLGFVFAVVGHAAWIAQNGLTMV
;
A
#
# COMPACT_ATOMS: atom_id res chain seq x y z
N MET A 1 15.44 59.69 -5.81
CA MET A 1 14.60 59.23 -6.93
C MET A 1 14.38 57.74 -6.79
N THR A 2 13.23 57.37 -6.24
CA THR A 2 12.76 55.99 -6.06
C THR A 2 12.04 55.52 -7.33
N PRO A 3 12.36 54.35 -7.92
CA PRO A 3 11.57 53.81 -9.01
C PRO A 3 10.44 52.97 -8.45
N ALA A 4 9.21 53.45 -8.60
CA ALA A 4 7.99 52.68 -8.37
C ALA A 4 7.11 52.76 -9.63
N SER A 5 6.40 51.66 -9.89
CA SER A 5 5.29 51.49 -10.84
C SER A 5 5.62 51.17 -12.32
N HIS A 6 5.89 49.89 -12.61
CA HIS A 6 5.74 49.29 -13.94
C HIS A 6 4.87 48.01 -13.89
N LEU A 7 3.70 48.09 -13.23
CA LEU A 7 2.71 47.00 -13.22
C LEU A 7 1.29 47.52 -13.48
N GLY A 8 1.15 48.55 -14.32
CA GLY A 8 -0.14 49.05 -14.78
C GLY A 8 -0.15 49.09 -16.30
N ASP A 9 -0.50 47.96 -16.93
CA ASP A 9 -1.16 47.87 -18.25
C ASP A 9 -0.95 46.47 -18.83
N LEU A 10 -1.64 45.49 -18.23
CA LEU A 10 -1.95 44.25 -18.95
C LEU A 10 -3.22 44.50 -19.76
N SER A 11 -3.20 44.22 -21.06
CA SER A 11 -4.39 44.39 -21.89
C SER A 11 -5.57 43.57 -21.34
N PRO A 12 -6.82 44.00 -21.54
CA PRO A 12 -8.00 43.28 -21.06
C PRO A 12 -8.03 41.81 -21.47
N SER A 13 -7.50 41.45 -22.65
CA SER A 13 -7.42 40.06 -23.12
C SER A 13 -6.39 39.24 -22.35
N LEU A 14 -5.25 39.84 -21.96
CA LEU A 14 -4.22 39.19 -21.16
C LEU A 14 -4.71 38.98 -19.72
N ALA A 15 -5.38 39.97 -19.13
CA ALA A 15 -5.98 39.83 -17.80
C ALA A 15 -7.07 38.73 -17.78
N HIS A 16 -7.93 38.67 -18.81
CA HIS A 16 -8.95 37.62 -18.92
C HIS A 16 -8.33 36.23 -19.15
N SER A 17 -7.26 36.13 -19.92
CA SER A 17 -6.52 34.89 -20.15
C SER A 17 -5.80 34.39 -18.90
N VAL A 18 -5.18 35.29 -18.13
CA VAL A 18 -4.52 34.95 -16.86
C VAL A 18 -5.55 34.49 -15.83
N ASN A 19 -6.70 35.17 -15.75
CA ASN A 19 -7.81 34.75 -14.87
C ASN A 19 -8.37 33.39 -15.27
N ASP A 20 -8.59 33.13 -16.57
CA ASP A 20 -9.14 31.86 -17.04
C ASP A 20 -8.16 30.69 -16.82
N VAL A 21 -6.86 30.93 -17.01
CA VAL A 21 -5.80 29.97 -16.66
C VAL A 21 -5.80 29.67 -15.17
N THR A 22 -5.84 30.69 -14.31
CA THR A 22 -5.84 30.55 -12.84
C THR A 22 -7.08 29.82 -12.34
N VAL A 23 -8.26 30.12 -12.90
CA VAL A 23 -9.53 29.46 -12.58
C VAL A 23 -9.52 28.00 -13.03
N ARG A 24 -9.03 27.70 -14.24
CA ARG A 24 -8.87 26.32 -14.74
C ARG A 24 -7.90 25.51 -13.90
N PHE A 25 -6.78 26.08 -13.46
CA PHE A 25 -5.86 25.45 -12.51
C PHE A 25 -6.55 25.16 -11.17
N GLY A 26 -7.33 26.11 -10.64
CA GLY A 26 -8.11 25.92 -9.41
C GLY A 26 -9.15 24.81 -9.51
N HIS A 27 -9.89 24.70 -10.63
CA HIS A 27 -10.85 23.62 -10.84
C HIS A 27 -10.19 22.25 -11.06
N ARG A 28 -8.99 22.20 -11.65
CA ARG A 28 -8.23 20.97 -11.85
C ARG A 28 -7.66 20.44 -10.52
N ALA A 29 -7.13 21.32 -9.68
CA ALA A 29 -6.68 21.00 -8.32
C ALA A 29 -7.83 20.45 -7.46
N ARG A 30 -9.00 21.12 -7.46
CA ARG A 30 -10.21 20.67 -6.75
C ARG A 30 -10.74 19.30 -7.23
N ARG A 31 -10.57 18.96 -8.51
CA ARG A 31 -10.98 17.66 -9.07
C ARG A 31 -10.03 16.51 -8.69
N LEU A 32 -8.73 16.78 -8.57
CA LEU A 32 -7.74 15.80 -8.11
C LEU A 32 -7.93 15.49 -6.61
N GLN A 33 -8.22 16.51 -5.80
CA GLN A 33 -8.51 16.40 -4.36
C GLN A 33 -9.71 15.48 -4.05
N ARG A 34 -10.72 15.40 -4.93
CA ARG A 34 -11.88 14.52 -4.73
C ARG A 34 -11.58 13.02 -4.90
N LYS A 35 -10.50 12.64 -5.60
CA LYS A 35 -10.22 11.23 -5.92
C LYS A 35 -9.27 10.56 -4.93
N GLY A 36 -8.47 11.33 -4.19
CA GLY A 36 -7.54 10.83 -3.18
C GLY A 36 -8.22 10.11 -2.01
N PRO A 37 -9.26 10.67 -1.38
CA PRO A 37 -9.96 10.05 -0.24
C PRO A 37 -10.59 8.70 -0.56
N ILE A 38 -11.15 8.54 -1.77
CA ILE A 38 -11.73 7.26 -2.20
C ILE A 38 -10.64 6.19 -2.28
N ARG A 39 -9.49 6.51 -2.89
CA ARG A 39 -8.36 5.57 -3.01
C ARG A 39 -7.78 5.21 -1.66
N LEU A 40 -7.58 6.22 -0.80
CA LEU A 40 -7.09 6.03 0.55
C LEU A 40 -8.05 5.15 1.36
N GLY A 41 -9.34 5.44 1.32
CA GLY A 41 -10.37 4.66 2.00
C GLY A 41 -10.45 3.22 1.49
N THR A 42 -10.37 2.99 0.18
CA THR A 42 -10.31 1.64 -0.40
C THR A 42 -9.10 0.87 0.11
N VAL A 43 -7.90 1.45 0.02
CA VAL A 43 -6.64 0.79 0.43
C VAL A 43 -6.61 0.53 1.93
N LEU A 44 -7.01 1.52 2.75
CA LEU A 44 -7.07 1.40 4.20
C LEU A 44 -8.07 0.32 4.60
N GLY A 45 -9.32 0.44 4.13
CA GLY A 45 -10.41 -0.47 4.47
C GLY A 45 -10.10 -1.91 4.08
N SER A 46 -9.60 -2.14 2.86
CA SER A 46 -9.21 -3.47 2.40
C SER A 46 -8.05 -4.06 3.22
N THR A 47 -7.07 -3.22 3.57
CA THR A 47 -5.89 -3.64 4.32
C THR A 47 -6.26 -4.07 5.74
N ILE A 48 -7.08 -3.26 6.42
CA ILE A 48 -7.54 -3.57 7.77
C ILE A 48 -8.44 -4.81 7.76
N TRP A 49 -9.43 -4.85 6.87
CA TRP A 49 -10.34 -5.98 6.76
C TRP A 49 -9.60 -7.29 6.51
N HIS A 50 -8.72 -7.32 5.51
CA HIS A 50 -8.02 -8.56 5.17
C HIS A 50 -7.05 -9.01 6.28
N SER A 51 -6.24 -8.08 6.81
CA SER A 51 -5.15 -8.43 7.73
C SER A 51 -5.65 -8.84 9.12
N PHE A 52 -6.70 -8.18 9.63
CA PHE A 52 -7.12 -8.33 11.02
C PHE A 52 -8.46 -9.06 11.19
N LEU A 53 -9.29 -9.13 10.14
CA LEU A 53 -10.59 -9.78 10.24
C LEU A 53 -10.64 -11.03 9.37
N ALA A 54 -10.55 -10.90 8.05
CA ALA A 54 -10.70 -12.02 7.13
C ALA A 54 -9.61 -13.09 7.29
N GLY A 55 -8.34 -12.67 7.45
CA GLY A 55 -7.20 -13.57 7.64
C GLY A 55 -7.33 -14.42 8.91
N PRO A 56 -7.45 -13.80 10.10
CA PRO A 56 -7.65 -14.53 11.36
C PRO A 56 -8.92 -15.38 11.37
N LEU A 57 -10.04 -14.88 10.84
CA LEU A 57 -11.28 -15.65 10.76
C LEU A 57 -11.10 -16.91 9.90
N ALA A 58 -10.48 -16.78 8.72
CA ALA A 58 -10.20 -17.91 7.85
C ALA A 58 -9.22 -18.90 8.48
N TYR A 59 -8.21 -18.41 9.22
CA TYR A 59 -7.26 -19.27 9.94
C TYR A 59 -7.95 -20.11 11.02
N SER A 60 -8.89 -19.52 11.75
CA SER A 60 -9.59 -20.20 12.84
C SER A 60 -10.64 -21.22 12.37
N HIS A 61 -11.14 -21.12 11.15
CA HIS A 61 -12.27 -21.93 10.67
C HIS A 61 -11.94 -22.87 9.50
N LEU A 62 -10.74 -22.78 8.91
CA LEU A 62 -10.35 -23.65 7.80
C LEU A 62 -9.22 -24.61 8.20
N PRO A 63 -9.28 -25.88 7.75
CA PRO A 63 -8.14 -26.77 7.77
C PRO A 63 -6.90 -26.10 7.16
N ARG A 64 -5.72 -26.32 7.76
CA ARG A 64 -4.50 -25.55 7.43
C ARG A 64 -4.13 -25.54 5.95
N GLN A 65 -4.28 -26.67 5.24
CA GLN A 65 -4.03 -26.73 3.80
C GLN A 65 -5.06 -25.93 3.00
N GLN A 66 -6.33 -25.96 3.40
CA GLN A 66 -7.38 -25.17 2.74
C GLN A 66 -7.16 -23.67 2.98
N PHE A 67 -6.82 -23.28 4.21
CA PHE A 67 -6.39 -21.91 4.52
C PHE A 67 -5.20 -21.49 3.65
N GLY A 68 -4.14 -22.30 3.58
CA GLY A 68 -2.97 -22.01 2.75
C GLY A 68 -3.32 -21.84 1.27
N ASN A 69 -4.15 -22.73 0.73
CA ASN A 69 -4.64 -22.64 -0.64
C ASN A 69 -5.45 -21.37 -0.88
N LEU A 70 -6.38 -21.04 0.02
CA LEU A 70 -7.16 -19.80 -0.07
C LEU A 70 -6.25 -18.56 -0.05
N GLN A 71 -5.29 -18.50 0.88
CA GLN A 71 -4.33 -17.41 0.99
C GLN A 71 -3.48 -17.27 -0.28
N SER A 72 -3.09 -18.37 -0.93
CA SER A 72 -2.35 -18.34 -2.20
C SER A 72 -3.11 -17.66 -3.34
N LYS A 73 -4.45 -17.60 -3.25
CA LYS A 73 -5.32 -16.94 -4.22
C LYS A 73 -5.70 -15.52 -3.81
N LEU A 74 -5.79 -15.24 -2.50
CA LEU A 74 -6.14 -13.93 -1.98
C LEU A 74 -4.96 -12.95 -1.95
N PHE A 75 -3.76 -13.40 -1.59
CA PHE A 75 -2.62 -12.51 -1.39
C PHE A 75 -2.16 -11.77 -2.68
N PRO A 76 -2.12 -12.40 -3.87
CA PRO A 76 -1.74 -11.67 -5.09
C PRO A 76 -2.64 -10.47 -5.40
N PRO A 77 -3.99 -10.60 -5.51
CA PRO A 77 -4.85 -9.43 -5.73
C PRO A 77 -4.83 -8.46 -4.53
N PHE A 78 -4.67 -8.95 -3.31
CA PHE A 78 -4.54 -8.09 -2.12
C PHE A 78 -3.29 -7.19 -2.18
N PHE A 79 -2.10 -7.75 -2.43
CA PHE A 79 -0.88 -6.97 -2.57
C PHE A 79 -0.88 -6.11 -3.84
N ALA A 80 -1.57 -6.54 -4.90
CA ALA A 80 -1.78 -5.73 -6.10
C ALA A 80 -2.63 -4.49 -5.79
N LEU A 81 -3.71 -4.64 -5.01
CA LEU A 81 -4.52 -3.52 -4.54
C LEU A 81 -3.70 -2.54 -3.69
N GLN A 82 -2.90 -3.05 -2.74
CA GLN A 82 -1.99 -2.21 -1.94
C GLN A 82 -0.97 -1.47 -2.81
N SER A 83 -0.36 -2.17 -3.77
CA SER A 83 0.65 -1.60 -4.68
C SER A 83 0.04 -0.53 -5.59
N ALA A 84 -1.05 -0.86 -6.28
CA ALA A 84 -1.73 0.06 -7.18
C ALA A 84 -2.29 1.27 -6.42
N GLY A 85 -2.87 1.04 -5.24
CA GLY A 85 -3.43 2.08 -4.41
C GLY A 85 -2.39 3.05 -3.86
N SER A 86 -1.29 2.54 -3.30
CA SER A 86 -0.18 3.37 -2.79
C SER A 86 0.52 4.16 -3.90
N LEU A 87 0.79 3.53 -5.06
CA LEU A 87 1.32 4.23 -6.24
C LEU A 87 0.35 5.29 -6.77
N ALA A 88 -0.95 5.02 -6.74
CA ALA A 88 -1.96 5.99 -7.17
C ALA A 88 -2.06 7.19 -6.22
N LEU A 89 -1.84 7.00 -4.92
CA LEU A 89 -1.73 8.08 -3.93
C LEU A 89 -0.45 8.88 -4.14
N LEU A 90 0.72 8.22 -4.27
CA LEU A 90 1.98 8.88 -4.58
C LEU A 90 1.91 9.69 -5.88
N GLY A 91 1.26 9.15 -6.90
CA GLY A 91 1.04 9.83 -8.18
C GLY A 91 0.07 11.01 -8.09
N LEU A 92 -0.92 10.98 -7.19
CA LEU A 92 -1.77 12.15 -6.90
C LEU A 92 -0.98 13.23 -6.18
N TYR A 93 -0.22 12.86 -5.16
CA TYR A 93 0.63 13.75 -4.39
C TYR A 93 1.58 14.53 -5.31
N LYS A 94 2.29 13.82 -6.20
CA LYS A 94 3.14 14.46 -7.23
C LYS A 94 2.35 15.36 -8.19
N ARG A 95 1.14 14.94 -8.61
CA ARG A 95 0.29 15.73 -9.52
C ARG A 95 -0.32 16.97 -8.88
N ALA A 96 -0.44 17.01 -7.55
CA ALA A 96 -0.86 18.18 -6.80
C ALA A 96 0.23 19.26 -6.71
N GLY A 97 1.44 19.00 -7.24
CA GLY A 97 2.55 19.93 -7.28
C GLY A 97 3.59 19.71 -6.18
N HIS A 98 3.42 18.68 -5.35
CA HIS A 98 4.40 18.34 -4.33
C HIS A 98 5.65 17.70 -4.94
N VAL A 99 6.82 18.14 -4.47
CA VAL A 99 8.11 17.59 -4.87
C VAL A 99 8.42 16.39 -3.97
N LEU A 100 8.71 15.24 -4.58
CA LEU A 100 9.21 14.09 -3.84
C LEU A 100 10.60 14.40 -3.30
N SER A 101 10.68 14.63 -1.99
CA SER A 101 11.87 15.13 -1.32
C SER A 101 12.22 14.28 -0.11
N ARG A 102 13.52 14.16 0.18
CA ARG A 102 14.03 13.50 1.38
C ARG A 102 13.62 14.20 2.68
N HIS A 103 13.21 15.47 2.59
CA HIS A 103 12.77 16.28 3.73
C HIS A 103 11.26 16.29 3.93
N ASP A 104 10.51 15.60 3.06
CA ASP A 104 9.05 15.50 3.13
C ASP A 104 8.63 14.12 3.66
N SER A 105 8.03 14.12 4.86
CA SER A 105 7.52 12.90 5.50
C SER A 105 6.45 12.20 4.67
N THR A 106 5.62 12.95 3.92
CA THR A 106 4.55 12.36 3.10
C THR A 106 5.13 11.57 1.93
N SER A 107 6.18 12.10 1.28
CA SER A 107 6.94 11.39 0.25
C SER A 107 7.51 10.07 0.76
N TRP A 108 8.09 10.06 1.96
CA TRP A 108 8.62 8.84 2.57
C TRP A 108 7.52 7.82 2.92
N VAL A 109 6.39 8.28 3.46
CA VAL A 109 5.26 7.41 3.79
C VAL A 109 4.67 6.77 2.54
N LEU A 110 4.33 7.57 1.52
CA LEU A 110 3.73 7.07 0.28
C LEU A 110 4.71 6.21 -0.54
N GLY A 111 5.98 6.61 -0.57
CA GLY A 111 7.06 5.84 -1.20
C GLY A 111 7.30 4.50 -0.48
N GLY A 112 7.42 4.53 0.85
CA GLY A 112 7.60 3.35 1.69
C GLY A 112 6.45 2.37 1.59
N MET A 113 5.20 2.85 1.59
CA MET A 113 4.02 2.03 1.31
C MET A 113 4.11 1.33 -0.05
N SER A 114 4.48 2.09 -1.10
CA SER A 114 4.61 1.55 -2.45
C SER A 114 5.68 0.46 -2.53
N VAL A 115 6.85 0.70 -1.94
CA VAL A 115 7.95 -0.28 -1.90
C VAL A 115 7.55 -1.52 -1.10
N ALA A 116 6.98 -1.36 0.09
CA ALA A 116 6.59 -2.49 0.93
C ALA A 116 5.54 -3.39 0.24
N ALA A 117 4.53 -2.77 -0.39
CA ALA A 117 3.50 -3.50 -1.12
C ALA A 117 4.06 -4.23 -2.36
N LEU A 118 4.93 -3.57 -3.14
CA LEU A 118 5.56 -4.17 -4.31
C LEU A 118 6.50 -5.32 -3.95
N LEU A 119 7.29 -5.18 -2.88
CA LEU A 119 8.14 -6.26 -2.38
C LEU A 119 7.30 -7.48 -1.99
N ASN A 120 6.16 -7.28 -1.32
CA ASN A 120 5.24 -8.36 -1.00
C ASN A 120 4.59 -8.97 -2.24
N LEU A 121 4.14 -8.16 -3.19
CA LEU A 121 3.49 -8.63 -4.42
C LEU A 121 4.44 -9.46 -5.29
N LEU A 122 5.65 -8.95 -5.52
CA LEU A 122 6.54 -9.47 -6.57
C LEU A 122 7.55 -10.48 -6.05
N LEU A 123 7.97 -10.37 -4.79
CA LEU A 123 9.10 -11.15 -4.26
C LEU A 123 8.70 -12.01 -3.05
N VAL A 124 8.32 -11.37 -1.95
CA VAL A 124 8.17 -12.05 -0.65
C VAL A 124 6.92 -12.90 -0.59
N GLY A 125 5.80 -12.42 -1.16
CA GLY A 125 4.55 -13.18 -1.26
C GLY A 125 4.71 -14.47 -2.05
N PRO A 126 5.15 -14.42 -3.33
CA PRO A 126 5.42 -15.60 -4.14
C PRO A 126 6.41 -16.58 -3.47
N TRP A 127 7.45 -16.06 -2.83
CA TRP A 127 8.40 -16.88 -2.08
C TRP A 127 7.77 -17.61 -0.90
N THR A 128 6.96 -16.91 -0.10
CA THR A 128 6.24 -17.47 1.05
C THR A 128 5.27 -18.57 0.60
N THR A 129 4.50 -18.30 -0.46
CA THR A 129 3.56 -19.26 -1.05
C THR A 129 4.28 -20.50 -1.60
N ALA A 130 5.44 -20.34 -2.24
CA ALA A 130 6.23 -21.47 -2.72
C ALA A 130 6.70 -22.38 -1.58
N ILE A 131 7.16 -21.81 -0.46
CA ILE A 131 7.57 -22.60 0.71
C ILE A 131 6.36 -23.30 1.35
N MET A 132 5.22 -22.61 1.44
CA MET A 132 3.97 -23.19 1.93
C MET A 132 3.57 -24.45 1.13
N PHE A 133 3.58 -24.39 -0.21
CA PHE A 133 3.27 -25.56 -1.04
C PHE A 133 4.29 -26.70 -0.89
N ARG A 134 5.57 -26.37 -0.67
CA ARG A 134 6.59 -27.38 -0.35
C ARG A 134 6.29 -28.08 0.97
N ARG A 135 5.86 -27.35 2.01
CA ARG A 135 5.40 -27.94 3.29
C ARG A 135 4.21 -28.86 3.07
N HIS A 136 3.17 -28.41 2.36
CA HIS A 136 2.01 -29.24 2.05
C HIS A 136 2.35 -30.52 1.29
N ARG A 137 3.34 -30.47 0.39
CA ARG A 137 3.82 -31.66 -0.31
C ARG A 137 4.49 -32.65 0.66
N VAL A 138 5.33 -32.17 1.57
CA VAL A 138 6.00 -33.02 2.56
C VAL A 138 4.98 -33.62 3.53
N GLU A 139 4.01 -32.85 4.00
CA GLU A 139 2.90 -33.34 4.84
C GLU A 139 2.19 -34.55 4.20
N ARG A 140 1.90 -34.48 2.89
CA ARG A 140 1.26 -35.59 2.15
C ARG A 140 2.18 -36.80 1.97
N LEU A 141 3.46 -36.58 1.66
CA LEU A 141 4.40 -37.67 1.39
C LEU A 141 4.78 -38.44 2.66
N GLU A 142 4.88 -37.74 3.79
CA GLU A 142 5.29 -38.31 5.07
C GLU A 142 4.07 -38.67 5.94
N ASN A 143 2.85 -38.51 5.42
CA ASN A 143 1.57 -38.69 6.14
C ASN A 143 1.60 -38.06 7.55
N THR A 144 2.09 -36.81 7.61
CA THR A 144 2.37 -36.09 8.85
C THR A 144 1.92 -34.64 8.76
N THR A 145 1.99 -33.92 9.87
CA THR A 145 1.73 -32.48 9.93
C THR A 145 3.01 -31.72 10.20
N TYR A 146 3.04 -30.44 9.82
CA TYR A 146 4.19 -29.59 10.13
C TYR A 146 4.48 -29.45 11.63
N SER A 147 3.50 -29.72 12.49
CA SER A 147 3.56 -29.59 13.95
C SER A 147 3.60 -30.95 14.66
N ALA A 148 3.93 -32.02 13.93
CA ALA A 148 4.15 -33.33 14.54
C ALA A 148 5.24 -33.22 15.64
N PRO A 149 5.18 -34.03 16.73
CA PRO A 149 6.15 -33.97 17.82
C PRO A 149 7.59 -34.22 17.38
N ASP A 150 7.80 -35.12 16.41
CA ASP A 150 9.10 -35.32 15.78
C ASP A 150 9.02 -35.19 14.24
N PRO A 151 9.08 -33.96 13.70
CA PRO A 151 9.04 -33.74 12.27
C PRO A 151 10.40 -34.11 11.63
N SER A 152 10.35 -34.59 10.38
CA SER A 152 11.56 -34.88 9.60
C SER A 152 12.50 -33.68 9.51
N SER A 153 13.79 -33.92 9.31
CA SER A 153 14.79 -32.84 9.13
C SER A 153 14.40 -31.88 7.99
N LYS A 154 13.80 -32.43 6.92
CA LYS A 154 13.24 -31.69 5.80
C LYS A 154 12.06 -30.82 6.22
N MET A 155 11.12 -31.33 7.01
CA MET A 155 10.00 -30.55 7.54
C MET A 155 10.48 -29.45 8.49
N LYS A 156 11.42 -29.74 9.40
CA LYS A 156 12.05 -28.77 10.31
C LYS A 156 12.66 -27.59 9.53
N SER A 157 13.44 -27.88 8.48
CA SER A 157 14.02 -26.87 7.60
C SER A 157 12.96 -26.01 6.89
N LEU A 158 11.93 -26.64 6.33
CA LEU A 158 10.84 -25.92 5.66
C LEU A 158 10.01 -25.06 6.62
N ASN A 159 9.77 -25.52 7.85
CA ASN A 159 9.09 -24.73 8.87
C ASN A 159 9.86 -23.47 9.22
N ARG A 160 11.18 -23.58 9.44
CA ARG A 160 12.03 -22.41 9.70
C ARG A 160 12.01 -21.42 8.54
N ARG A 161 12.14 -21.91 7.30
CA ARG A 161 12.09 -21.05 6.11
C ARG A 161 10.73 -20.38 5.95
N PHE A 162 9.64 -21.11 6.21
CA PHE A 162 8.31 -20.55 6.16
C PHE A 162 8.12 -19.47 7.23
N ALA A 163 8.55 -19.73 8.46
CA ALA A 163 8.47 -18.75 9.54
C ALA A 163 9.19 -17.46 9.17
N ILE A 164 10.41 -17.53 8.63
CA ILE A 164 11.15 -16.36 8.17
C ILE A 164 10.40 -15.64 7.04
N ALA A 165 10.04 -16.35 5.97
CA ALA A 165 9.38 -15.73 4.81
C ALA A 165 8.04 -15.08 5.18
N HIS A 166 7.22 -15.79 5.98
CA HIS A 166 5.96 -15.28 6.50
C HIS A 166 6.17 -14.05 7.39
N SER A 167 7.12 -14.09 8.33
CA SER A 167 7.41 -12.94 9.20
C SER A 167 7.86 -11.72 8.41
N VAL A 168 8.73 -11.88 7.41
CA VAL A 168 9.13 -10.77 6.53
C VAL A 168 7.92 -10.19 5.79
N SER A 169 7.07 -11.05 5.22
CA SER A 169 5.85 -10.61 4.53
C SER A 169 4.90 -9.86 5.45
N SER A 170 4.68 -10.39 6.65
CA SER A 170 3.84 -9.80 7.69
C SER A 170 4.37 -8.47 8.19
N LEU A 171 5.69 -8.32 8.37
CA LEU A 171 6.30 -7.05 8.79
C LEU A 171 6.18 -5.97 7.70
N LEU A 172 6.38 -6.33 6.43
CA LEU A 172 6.13 -5.41 5.31
C LEU A 172 4.67 -4.94 5.30
N ASN A 173 3.72 -5.87 5.50
CA ASN A 173 2.29 -5.53 5.55
C ASN A 173 1.93 -4.70 6.80
N LEU A 174 2.54 -4.99 7.95
CA LEU A 174 2.31 -4.23 9.19
C LEU A 174 2.87 -2.81 9.09
N GLY A 175 4.06 -2.65 8.48
CA GLY A 175 4.61 -1.34 8.14
C GLY A 175 3.67 -0.56 7.20
N PHE A 176 3.11 -1.24 6.19
CA PHE A 176 2.10 -0.65 5.32
C PHE A 176 0.85 -0.21 6.11
N VAL A 177 0.32 -1.05 7.02
CA VAL A 177 -0.83 -0.74 7.88
C VAL A 177 -0.57 0.53 8.69
N PHE A 178 0.55 0.59 9.40
CA PHE A 178 0.86 1.76 10.23
C PHE A 178 1.03 3.02 9.37
N ALA A 179 1.67 2.90 8.21
CA ALA A 179 1.83 4.01 7.28
C ALA A 179 0.49 4.52 6.74
N VAL A 180 -0.41 3.64 6.29
CA VAL A 180 -1.72 4.06 5.73
C VAL A 180 -2.66 4.61 6.80
N VAL A 181 -2.65 4.03 8.01
CA VAL A 181 -3.43 4.55 9.16
C VAL A 181 -2.90 5.92 9.58
N GLY A 182 -1.58 6.05 9.73
CA GLY A 182 -0.95 7.33 10.08
C GLY A 182 -1.20 8.41 9.04
N HIS A 183 -1.10 8.07 7.76
CA HIS A 183 -1.40 8.99 6.66
C HIS A 183 -2.88 9.43 6.65
N ALA A 184 -3.81 8.49 6.88
CA ALA A 184 -5.22 8.81 7.00
C ALA A 184 -5.52 9.72 8.20
N ALA A 185 -4.92 9.45 9.36
CA ALA A 185 -5.05 10.31 10.53
C ALA A 185 -4.48 11.72 10.28
N TRP A 186 -3.35 11.82 9.59
CA TRP A 186 -2.75 13.11 9.23
C TRP A 186 -3.65 13.91 8.28
N ILE A 187 -4.24 13.28 7.26
CA ILE A 187 -5.22 13.93 6.35
C ILE A 187 -6.46 14.38 7.13
N ALA A 188 -6.95 13.56 8.06
CA ALA A 188 -8.11 13.91 8.88
C ALA A 188 -7.88 15.15 9.75
N GLN A 189 -6.66 15.33 10.27
CA GLN A 189 -6.28 16.49 11.09
C GLN A 189 -6.00 17.75 10.26
N ASN A 190 -5.35 17.61 9.10
CA ASN A 190 -4.81 18.74 8.31
C ASN A 190 -5.68 19.12 7.10
N GLY A 191 -6.73 18.34 6.81
CA GLY A 191 -7.64 18.59 5.70
C GLY A 191 -7.18 18.00 4.36
N LEU A 192 -8.11 17.96 3.39
CA LEU A 192 -7.93 17.34 2.07
C LEU A 192 -7.00 18.11 1.12
N THR A 193 -6.50 19.28 1.53
CA THR A 193 -5.61 20.10 0.71
C THR A 193 -4.23 19.49 0.51
N MET A 194 -3.89 18.46 1.29
CA MET A 194 -2.56 17.88 1.38
C MET A 194 -2.46 16.45 0.79
N VAL A 195 -3.38 16.09 -0.11
CA VAL A 195 -3.45 14.78 -0.79
C VAL A 195 -2.74 14.79 -2.13
#